data_AF-K0J6M8-F1
#
_entry.id   AF-K0J6M8-F1
#
_cell.length_a   1.000
_cell.length_b   1.000
_cell.length_c   1.000
_cell.angle_alpha   90.00
_cell.angle_beta   90.00
_cell.angle_gamma   90.00
#
_symmetry.space_group_name_H-M   'P 1'
#
loop_
_entity.id
_entity.type
_entity.pdbx_description
1 polymer ?
#
loop_
_entity_poly.entity_id
_entity_poly.type
_entity_poly.pdbx_seq_one_letter_code
_entity_poly.pdbx_strand_id
1 'polypeptide(L)'
;VDRRDKTRPMGIVPTIVYWAVPATILYISHYILVPMFIKRTGQPYLVGYLIAWVSTMVFFFIAALAAYRLEGNPIRLATFTERYRLRRMSRQDWIWPLGILGFVIISYFGLAFTSGWLTQCSFLAPHPVFPPEFGPEGAAARAPGTFMGMTITGSGWVAVVYLFGWLFNIFGEELWFRGYILPRQEKAFGKHAWVANGLMFTLNHIWQPWNLLLILPGALVGAFVVQRRKNTWILIISHGLANAILLVLIILNAFGLSL
;
A
#
# COMPACT_ATOMS: atom_id res chain seq x y z
N VAL A 1 10.37 -33.91 -9.39
CA VAL A 1 10.01 -33.39 -10.73
C VAL A 1 10.55 -31.98 -10.84
N ASP A 2 11.53 -31.80 -11.72
CA ASP A 2 12.21 -30.54 -12.03
C ASP A 2 11.20 -29.42 -12.35
N ARG A 3 10.84 -28.61 -11.33
CA ARG A 3 10.04 -27.40 -11.50
C ARG A 3 11.00 -26.30 -11.96
N ARG A 4 11.38 -26.31 -13.24
CA ARG A 4 12.01 -25.14 -13.84
C ARG A 4 11.09 -23.95 -13.60
N ASP A 5 11.62 -22.95 -12.92
CA ASP A 5 10.92 -21.73 -12.59
C ASP A 5 10.47 -21.03 -13.89
N LYS A 6 9.20 -21.24 -14.26
CA LYS A 6 8.56 -20.72 -15.49
C LYS A 6 8.31 -19.21 -15.46
N THR A 7 8.67 -18.53 -14.37
CA THR A 7 8.39 -17.10 -14.22
C THR A 7 9.19 -16.30 -15.26
N ARG A 8 8.52 -15.49 -16.09
CA ARG A 8 9.20 -14.70 -17.13
C ARG A 8 9.89 -13.47 -16.51
N PRO A 9 11.07 -13.05 -17.01
CA PRO A 9 11.71 -11.82 -16.55
C PRO A 9 10.84 -10.59 -16.85
N MET A 10 10.92 -9.60 -15.96
CA MET A 10 10.22 -8.32 -16.11
C MET A 10 11.26 -7.20 -16.18
N GLY A 11 11.60 -6.79 -17.41
CA GLY A 11 12.49 -5.67 -17.68
C GLY A 11 11.81 -4.31 -17.44
N ILE A 12 12.39 -3.25 -18.01
CA ILE A 12 11.97 -1.86 -17.77
C ILE A 12 10.54 -1.61 -18.25
N VAL A 13 10.25 -1.93 -19.53
CA VAL A 13 8.93 -1.64 -20.12
C VAL A 13 7.78 -2.32 -19.37
N PRO A 14 7.81 -3.64 -19.09
CA PRO A 14 6.71 -4.24 -18.35
C PRO A 14 6.69 -3.79 -16.87
N THR A 15 7.83 -3.46 -16.26
CA THR A 15 7.83 -2.83 -14.92
C THR A 15 7.03 -1.52 -14.92
N ILE A 16 7.25 -0.65 -15.91
CA ILE A 16 6.53 0.61 -16.03
C ILE A 16 5.04 0.36 -16.20
N VAL A 17 4.62 -0.56 -17.09
CA VAL A 17 3.21 -0.85 -17.34
C VAL A 17 2.51 -1.39 -16.08
N TYR A 18 3.15 -2.32 -15.37
CA TYR A 18 2.56 -2.98 -14.20
C TYR A 18 2.40 -2.07 -12.98
N TRP A 19 3.08 -0.92 -12.98
CA TRP A 19 2.77 0.18 -12.07
C TRP A 19 1.81 1.17 -12.73
N ALA A 20 2.11 1.74 -13.88
CA ALA A 20 1.34 2.84 -14.46
C ALA A 20 -0.18 2.61 -14.43
N VAL A 21 -0.63 1.37 -14.69
CA VAL A 21 -2.05 0.99 -14.58
C VAL A 21 -2.62 1.21 -13.15
N PRO A 22 -2.15 0.52 -12.09
CA PRO A 22 -2.72 0.69 -10.76
C PRO A 22 -2.72 2.12 -10.21
N ALA A 23 -1.69 2.96 -10.38
CA ALA A 23 -1.85 4.36 -9.93
C ALA A 23 -2.51 5.32 -10.91
N THR A 24 -2.68 4.96 -12.18
CA THR A 24 -3.71 5.63 -12.98
C THR A 24 -5.08 5.38 -12.36
N ILE A 25 -5.36 4.14 -11.93
CA ILE A 25 -6.62 3.80 -11.24
C ILE A 25 -6.73 4.56 -9.91
N LEU A 26 -5.69 4.60 -9.07
CA LEU A 26 -5.71 5.36 -7.81
C LEU A 26 -5.90 6.86 -8.07
N TYR A 27 -5.18 7.42 -9.05
CA TYR A 27 -5.29 8.83 -9.40
C TYR A 27 -6.69 9.17 -9.89
N ILE A 28 -7.24 8.43 -10.86
CA ILE A 28 -8.61 8.62 -11.34
C ILE A 28 -9.61 8.47 -10.20
N SER A 29 -9.45 7.44 -9.37
CA SER A 29 -10.32 7.20 -8.22
C SER A 29 -10.38 8.40 -7.28
N HIS A 30 -9.23 8.92 -6.87
CA HIS A 30 -9.18 9.98 -5.86
C HIS A 30 -9.31 11.41 -6.42
N TYR A 31 -8.83 11.71 -7.63
CA TYR A 31 -8.90 13.06 -8.22
C TYR A 31 -10.17 13.30 -9.04
N ILE A 32 -10.82 12.24 -9.53
CA ILE A 32 -11.98 12.37 -10.41
C ILE A 32 -13.22 11.76 -9.76
N LEU A 33 -13.17 10.48 -9.42
CA LEU A 33 -14.36 9.75 -8.98
C LEU A 33 -14.84 10.20 -7.59
N VAL A 34 -13.95 10.35 -6.62
CA VAL A 34 -14.31 10.82 -5.27
C VAL A 34 -14.87 12.24 -5.29
N PRO A 35 -14.22 13.26 -5.90
CA PRO A 35 -14.80 14.59 -6.02
C PRO A 35 -16.14 14.62 -6.76
N MET A 36 -16.28 13.82 -7.83
CA MET A 36 -17.55 13.69 -8.55
C MET A 36 -18.65 13.08 -7.68
N PHE A 37 -18.32 12.04 -6.89
CA PHE A 37 -19.25 11.42 -5.95
C PHE A 37 -19.74 12.42 -4.90
N ILE A 38 -18.82 13.18 -4.29
CA ILE A 38 -19.18 14.19 -3.28
C ILE A 38 -20.08 15.26 -3.90
N LYS A 39 -19.68 15.80 -5.07
CA LYS A 39 -20.47 16.84 -5.76
C LYS A 39 -21.89 16.37 -6.13
N ARG A 40 -22.06 15.11 -6.50
CA ARG A 40 -23.37 14.56 -6.93
C ARG A 40 -24.27 14.12 -5.77
N THR A 41 -23.69 13.68 -4.66
CA THR A 41 -24.44 13.03 -3.58
C THR A 41 -24.53 13.88 -2.31
N GLY A 42 -23.65 14.86 -2.12
CA GLY A 42 -23.51 15.60 -0.88
C GLY A 42 -22.97 14.77 0.29
N GLN A 43 -22.59 13.51 0.07
CA GLN A 43 -22.06 12.64 1.11
C GLN A 43 -20.65 13.07 1.54
N PRO A 44 -20.25 12.78 2.79
CA PRO A 44 -18.91 13.11 3.27
C PRO A 44 -17.81 12.44 2.44
N TYR A 45 -16.63 13.08 2.41
CA TYR A 45 -15.47 12.57 1.66
C TYR A 45 -15.12 11.13 2.04
N LEU A 46 -15.23 10.79 3.34
CA LEU A 46 -14.98 9.45 3.85
C LEU A 46 -15.69 8.35 3.06
N VAL A 47 -16.96 8.54 2.71
CA VAL A 47 -17.76 7.50 2.02
C VAL A 47 -17.19 7.25 0.62
N GLY A 48 -16.94 8.32 -0.13
CA GLY A 48 -16.33 8.22 -1.45
C GLY A 48 -14.92 7.61 -1.37
N TYR A 49 -14.12 8.04 -0.39
CA TYR A 49 -12.80 7.49 -0.13
C TYR A 49 -12.83 6.00 0.13
N LEU A 50 -13.71 5.50 1.02
CA LEU A 50 -13.80 4.09 1.34
C LEU A 50 -14.20 3.27 0.11
N ILE A 51 -15.15 3.74 -0.71
CA ILE A 51 -15.52 3.06 -1.95
C ILE A 51 -14.32 2.96 -2.89
N ALA A 52 -13.64 4.09 -3.14
CA ALA A 52 -12.50 4.17 -4.05
C ALA A 52 -11.31 3.33 -3.58
N TRP A 53 -10.87 3.55 -2.34
CA TRP A 53 -9.69 2.93 -1.77
C TRP A 53 -9.89 1.43 -1.59
N VAL A 54 -10.98 0.98 -0.94
CA VAL A 54 -11.25 -0.44 -0.71
C VAL A 54 -11.35 -1.20 -2.02
N SER A 55 -12.08 -0.66 -3.01
CA SER A 55 -12.22 -1.32 -4.33
C SER A 55 -10.86 -1.48 -5.02
N THR A 56 -10.01 -0.46 -4.95
CA THR A 56 -8.67 -0.52 -5.54
C THR A 56 -7.77 -1.54 -4.84
N MET A 57 -7.84 -1.62 -3.51
CA MET A 57 -7.09 -2.63 -2.74
C MET A 57 -7.55 -4.06 -3.06
N VAL A 58 -8.86 -4.27 -3.22
CA VAL A 58 -9.41 -5.55 -3.68
C VAL A 58 -8.92 -5.86 -5.09
N PHE A 59 -8.84 -4.87 -5.99
CA PHE A 59 -8.30 -5.08 -7.33
C PHE A 59 -6.82 -5.48 -7.33
N PHE A 60 -5.98 -4.95 -6.44
CA PHE A 60 -4.60 -5.45 -6.31
C PHE A 60 -4.56 -6.93 -5.95
N PHE A 61 -5.38 -7.34 -4.99
CA PHE A 61 -5.47 -8.75 -4.59
C PHE A 61 -5.98 -9.64 -5.72
N ILE A 62 -7.05 -9.24 -6.41
CA ILE A 62 -7.58 -9.95 -7.58
C ILE A 62 -6.54 -10.02 -8.68
N ALA A 63 -5.83 -8.92 -8.98
CA ALA A 63 -4.78 -8.87 -9.98
C ALA A 63 -3.66 -9.87 -9.65
N ALA A 64 -3.24 -9.96 -8.38
CA ALA A 64 -2.30 -10.97 -7.95
C ALA A 64 -2.84 -12.39 -8.22
N LEU A 65 -4.05 -12.72 -7.78
CA LEU A 65 -4.65 -14.04 -8.01
C LEU A 65 -4.80 -14.38 -9.50
N ALA A 66 -5.24 -13.41 -10.31
CA ALA A 66 -5.38 -13.59 -11.75
C ALA A 66 -4.01 -13.84 -12.40
N ALA A 67 -2.99 -13.08 -12.02
CA ALA A 67 -1.66 -13.22 -12.56
C ALA A 67 -1.00 -14.56 -12.17
N TYR A 68 -1.28 -15.07 -10.98
CA TYR A 68 -0.92 -16.44 -10.59
C TYR A 68 -1.52 -17.50 -11.51
N ARG A 69 -2.79 -17.33 -11.90
CA ARG A 69 -3.50 -18.27 -12.77
C ARG A 69 -3.05 -18.15 -14.23
N LEU A 70 -2.78 -16.93 -14.71
CA LEU A 70 -2.25 -16.66 -16.05
C LEU A 70 -0.84 -17.23 -16.28
N GLU A 71 -0.06 -17.43 -15.22
CA GLU A 71 1.20 -18.20 -15.28
C GLU A 71 1.00 -19.71 -15.50
N GLY A 72 -0.25 -20.21 -15.46
CA GLY A 72 -0.57 -21.63 -15.56
C GLY A 72 -0.36 -22.41 -14.28
N ASN A 73 -0.25 -21.74 -13.12
CA ASN A 73 -0.10 -22.43 -11.84
C ASN A 73 -1.41 -23.13 -11.42
N PRO A 74 -1.33 -24.32 -10.80
CA PRO A 74 -2.49 -25.03 -10.27
C PRO A 74 -3.10 -24.31 -9.06
N ILE A 75 -4.40 -24.49 -8.84
CA ILE A 75 -5.10 -24.01 -7.63
C ILE A 75 -4.76 -24.97 -6.47
N ARG A 76 -3.57 -24.79 -5.89
CA ARG A 76 -3.08 -25.53 -4.73
C ARG A 76 -2.33 -24.59 -3.81
N LEU A 77 -2.64 -24.63 -2.51
CA LEU A 77 -2.04 -23.74 -1.53
C LEU A 77 -0.50 -23.83 -1.51
N ALA A 78 0.06 -25.04 -1.60
CA ALA A 78 1.51 -25.23 -1.60
C ALA A 78 2.22 -24.53 -2.78
N THR A 79 1.65 -24.57 -3.98
CA THR A 79 2.23 -23.87 -5.13
C THR A 79 2.01 -22.36 -5.05
N PHE A 80 0.88 -21.93 -4.49
CA PHE A 80 0.59 -20.51 -4.25
C PHE A 80 1.59 -19.91 -3.25
N THR A 81 1.77 -20.53 -2.10
CA THR A 81 2.69 -20.03 -1.06
C THR A 81 4.14 -20.08 -1.52
N GLU A 82 4.54 -21.10 -2.28
CA GLU A 82 5.86 -21.15 -2.91
C GLU A 82 6.05 -19.99 -3.89
N ARG A 83 5.09 -19.76 -4.79
CA ARG A 83 5.17 -18.72 -5.83
C ARG A 83 5.22 -17.32 -5.24
N TYR A 84 4.38 -17.02 -4.25
CA TYR A 84 4.35 -15.73 -3.57
C TYR A 84 5.38 -15.59 -2.44
N ARG A 85 6.26 -16.59 -2.26
CA ARG A 85 7.28 -16.61 -1.21
C ARG A 85 6.71 -16.46 0.20
N LEU A 86 5.53 -17.03 0.45
CA LEU A 86 4.86 -17.08 1.75
C LEU A 86 5.41 -18.27 2.56
N ARG A 87 6.71 -18.20 2.88
CA ARG A 87 7.43 -19.28 3.57
C ARG A 87 7.35 -19.12 5.08
N ARG A 88 7.46 -20.22 5.82
CA ARG A 88 7.55 -20.18 7.29
C ARG A 88 8.65 -19.20 7.74
N MET A 89 8.31 -18.29 8.65
CA MET A 89 9.25 -17.35 9.24
C MET A 89 10.27 -18.09 10.12
N SER A 90 11.56 -17.97 9.80
CA SER A 90 12.63 -18.44 10.69
C SER A 90 12.80 -17.50 11.89
N ARG A 91 13.50 -17.94 12.95
CA ARG A 91 13.78 -17.09 14.12
C ARG A 91 14.49 -15.78 13.73
N GLN A 92 15.38 -15.83 12.75
CA GLN A 92 16.09 -14.64 12.24
C GLN A 92 15.18 -13.75 11.38
N ASP A 93 14.14 -14.30 10.73
CA ASP A 93 13.24 -13.51 9.90
C ASP A 93 12.40 -12.54 10.73
N TRP A 94 12.07 -12.88 11.98
CA TRP A 94 11.25 -12.06 12.88
C TRP A 94 11.89 -10.72 13.29
N ILE A 95 13.20 -10.60 13.19
CA ILE A 95 13.90 -9.33 13.46
C ILE A 95 13.58 -8.31 12.36
N TRP A 96 13.38 -8.77 11.12
CA TRP A 96 13.20 -7.88 9.98
C TRP A 96 11.91 -7.07 9.99
N PRO A 97 10.71 -7.63 10.28
CA PRO A 97 9.49 -6.83 10.37
C PRO A 97 9.61 -5.66 11.36
N LEU A 98 10.22 -5.91 12.52
CA LEU A 98 10.44 -4.90 13.56
C LEU A 98 11.50 -3.88 13.14
N GLY A 99 12.61 -4.33 12.54
CA GLY A 99 13.65 -3.45 12.03
C GLY A 99 13.14 -2.54 10.90
N ILE A 100 12.35 -3.08 9.98
CA ILE A 100 11.69 -2.29 8.92
C ILE A 100 10.70 -1.32 9.54
N LEU A 101 9.88 -1.74 10.51
CA LEU A 101 8.91 -0.87 11.17
C LEU A 101 9.61 0.31 11.86
N GLY A 102 10.67 0.04 12.63
CA GLY A 102 11.47 1.08 13.27
C GLY A 102 12.11 2.03 12.25
N PHE A 103 12.68 1.50 11.19
CA PHE A 103 13.24 2.30 10.10
C PHE A 103 12.17 3.17 9.42
N VAL A 104 10.99 2.62 9.12
CA VAL A 104 9.88 3.34 8.50
C VAL A 104 9.43 4.48 9.42
N ILE A 105 9.24 4.22 10.71
CA ILE A 105 8.88 5.25 11.71
C ILE A 105 9.93 6.37 11.74
N ILE A 106 11.22 6.02 11.86
CA ILE A 106 12.30 7.01 11.89
C ILE A 106 12.33 7.82 10.59
N SER A 107 12.22 7.16 9.43
CA SER A 107 12.23 7.82 8.14
C SER A 107 11.00 8.70 7.92
N TYR A 108 9.83 8.28 8.41
CA TYR A 108 8.59 9.03 8.32
C TYR A 108 8.71 10.36 9.08
N PHE A 109 9.17 10.32 10.33
CA PHE A 109 9.37 11.53 11.12
C PHE A 109 10.55 12.38 10.61
N GLY A 110 11.66 11.74 10.25
CA GLY A 110 12.85 12.43 9.75
C GLY A 110 12.64 13.11 8.40
N LEU A 111 11.71 12.63 7.57
CA LEU A 111 11.39 13.20 6.26
C LEU A 111 10.03 13.90 6.21
N ALA A 112 9.32 14.05 7.33
CA ALA A 112 8.00 14.69 7.35
C ALA A 112 8.01 16.10 6.73
N PHE A 113 9.11 16.85 6.92
CA PHE A 113 9.30 18.17 6.31
C PHE A 113 9.24 18.16 4.78
N THR A 114 9.60 17.05 4.14
CA THR A 114 9.60 16.95 2.67
C THR A 114 8.20 17.03 2.09
N SER A 115 7.19 16.60 2.86
CA SER A 115 5.78 16.75 2.48
C SER A 115 5.42 18.23 2.34
N GLY A 116 5.70 19.03 3.37
CA GLY A 116 5.47 20.47 3.33
C GLY A 116 6.29 21.18 2.25
N TRP A 117 7.55 20.76 2.04
CA TRP A 117 8.39 21.30 0.98
C TRP A 117 7.82 21.02 -0.42
N LEU A 118 7.41 19.79 -0.71
CA LEU A 118 6.84 19.43 -2.01
C LEU A 118 5.51 20.16 -2.26
N THR A 119 4.69 20.40 -1.24
CA THR A 119 3.45 21.16 -1.41
C THR A 119 3.62 22.62 -1.81
N GLN A 120 4.83 23.18 -1.72
CA GLN A 120 5.13 24.51 -2.28
C GLN A 120 5.01 24.55 -3.81
N CYS A 121 5.16 23.38 -4.46
CA CYS A 121 4.84 23.23 -5.88
C CYS A 121 3.37 22.84 -6.04
N SER A 122 2.57 23.70 -6.69
CA SER A 122 1.11 23.52 -6.80
C SER A 122 0.68 22.19 -7.42
N PHE A 123 1.44 21.65 -8.38
CA PHE A 123 1.15 20.36 -9.01
C PHE A 123 1.47 19.15 -8.12
N LEU A 124 2.22 19.35 -7.03
CA LEU A 124 2.53 18.34 -6.01
C LEU A 124 1.71 18.54 -4.73
N ALA A 125 0.86 19.57 -4.66
CA ALA A 125 0.02 19.84 -3.52
C ALA A 125 -1.24 18.95 -3.51
N PRO A 126 -1.83 18.68 -2.32
CA PRO A 126 -3.14 18.04 -2.22
C PRO A 126 -4.20 18.77 -3.03
N HIS A 127 -5.05 17.99 -3.71
CA HIS A 127 -6.24 18.54 -4.33
C HIS A 127 -7.10 19.23 -3.27
N PRO A 128 -7.70 20.41 -3.53
CA PRO A 128 -8.43 21.16 -2.51
C PRO A 128 -9.61 20.43 -1.84
N VAL A 129 -10.14 19.40 -2.51
CA VAL A 129 -11.23 18.55 -1.99
C VAL A 129 -10.71 17.51 -0.98
N PHE A 130 -9.40 17.26 -0.93
CA PHE A 130 -8.85 16.27 0.00
C PHE A 130 -8.97 16.79 1.44
N PRO A 131 -9.40 15.94 2.38
CA PRO A 131 -9.40 16.29 3.79
C PRO A 131 -8.01 16.74 4.27
N PRO A 132 -7.95 17.72 5.19
CA PRO A 132 -6.68 18.17 5.78
C PRO A 132 -5.81 17.05 6.36
N GLU A 133 -6.43 15.96 6.81
CA GLU A 133 -5.80 14.72 7.30
C GLU A 133 -4.87 14.04 6.27
N PHE A 134 -5.00 14.34 4.97
CA PHE A 134 -4.11 13.87 3.91
C PHE A 134 -2.92 14.80 3.65
N GLY A 135 -2.98 16.05 4.13
CA GLY A 135 -1.94 17.04 3.89
C GLY A 135 -0.66 16.77 4.70
N PRO A 136 0.37 17.62 4.52
CA PRO A 136 1.63 17.53 5.26
C PRO A 136 1.48 17.52 6.78
N GLU A 137 0.45 18.19 7.30
CA GLU A 137 0.13 18.28 8.73
C GLU A 137 -1.02 17.35 9.13
N GLY A 138 -1.25 16.29 8.35
CA GLY A 138 -2.42 15.43 8.48
C GLY A 138 -2.61 14.81 9.87
N ALA A 139 -1.52 14.60 10.63
CA ALA A 139 -1.61 14.14 12.02
C ALA A 139 -2.20 15.20 12.96
N ALA A 140 -1.81 16.47 12.80
CA ALA A 140 -2.33 17.57 13.61
C ALA A 140 -3.77 17.94 13.22
N ALA A 141 -4.15 17.68 11.97
CA ALA A 141 -5.51 17.92 11.47
C ALA A 141 -6.55 16.90 11.94
N ARG A 142 -6.15 15.82 12.62
CA ARG A 142 -7.09 14.80 13.12
C ARG A 142 -7.84 15.32 14.35
N ALA A 143 -9.16 15.20 14.31
CA ALA A 143 -10.03 15.50 15.44
C ALA A 143 -10.61 14.20 16.02
N PRO A 144 -10.67 14.03 17.36
CA PRO A 144 -11.33 12.89 17.98
C PRO A 144 -12.77 12.72 17.48
N GLY A 145 -13.17 11.48 17.24
CA GLY A 145 -14.51 11.10 16.75
C GLY A 145 -14.81 11.49 15.30
N THR A 146 -13.89 12.13 14.59
CA THR A 146 -14.07 12.58 13.20
C THR A 146 -13.01 11.97 12.30
N PHE A 147 -13.41 11.61 11.08
CA PHE A 147 -12.49 11.13 10.05
C PHE A 147 -12.97 11.59 8.67
N MET A 148 -12.10 12.26 7.93
CA MET A 148 -12.35 12.75 6.57
C MET A 148 -13.68 13.51 6.42
N GLY A 149 -13.97 14.40 7.36
CA GLY A 149 -15.16 15.25 7.36
C GLY A 149 -16.46 14.54 7.78
N MET A 150 -16.39 13.33 8.35
CA MET A 150 -17.54 12.62 8.92
C MET A 150 -17.30 12.33 10.40
N THR A 151 -18.30 12.59 11.26
CA THR A 151 -18.30 12.06 12.63
C THR A 151 -18.48 10.54 12.56
N ILE A 152 -17.49 9.79 13.03
CA ILE A 152 -17.48 8.33 12.97
C ILE A 152 -17.89 7.68 14.30
N THR A 153 -17.98 8.42 15.40
CA THR A 153 -18.46 7.86 16.67
C THR A 153 -19.89 7.33 16.55
N GLY A 154 -20.09 6.06 16.90
CA GLY A 154 -21.33 5.32 16.70
C GLY A 154 -21.47 4.71 15.30
N SER A 155 -20.54 4.98 14.37
CA SER A 155 -20.54 4.44 13.00
C SER A 155 -19.67 3.20 12.87
N GLY A 156 -20.02 2.12 13.58
CA GLY A 156 -19.26 0.86 13.58
C GLY A 156 -19.04 0.25 12.19
N TRP A 157 -19.88 0.57 11.21
CA TRP A 157 -19.69 0.15 9.81
C TRP A 157 -18.38 0.69 9.22
N VAL A 158 -17.93 1.89 9.61
CA VAL A 158 -16.67 2.48 9.13
C VAL A 158 -15.50 1.59 9.56
N ALA A 159 -15.50 1.14 10.81
CA ALA A 159 -14.47 0.23 11.33
C ALA A 159 -14.43 -1.08 10.55
N VAL A 160 -15.59 -1.67 10.23
CA VAL A 160 -15.67 -2.92 9.45
C VAL A 160 -15.16 -2.73 8.02
N VAL A 161 -15.62 -1.69 7.32
CA VAL A 161 -15.19 -1.41 5.94
C VAL A 161 -13.71 -1.05 5.88
N TYR A 162 -13.22 -0.28 6.84
CA TYR A 162 -11.81 0.08 6.92
C TYR A 162 -10.92 -1.12 7.27
N LEU A 163 -11.34 -1.99 8.18
CA LEU A 163 -10.64 -3.25 8.48
C LEU A 163 -10.54 -4.14 7.23
N PHE A 164 -11.63 -4.26 6.48
CA PHE A 164 -11.65 -4.99 5.22
C PHE A 164 -10.67 -4.37 4.22
N GLY A 165 -10.74 -3.04 4.01
CA GLY A 165 -9.80 -2.33 3.17
C GLY A 165 -8.34 -2.49 3.60
N TRP A 166 -8.06 -2.43 4.91
CA TRP A 166 -6.73 -2.63 5.47
C TRP A 166 -6.21 -4.03 5.16
N LEU A 167 -7.03 -5.07 5.30
CA LEU A 167 -6.64 -6.43 4.94
C LEU A 167 -6.22 -6.52 3.46
N PHE A 168 -7.05 -6.01 2.56
CA PHE A 168 -6.75 -6.02 1.12
C PHE A 168 -5.63 -5.07 0.74
N ASN A 169 -5.39 -4.00 1.47
CA ASN A 169 -4.24 -3.12 1.29
C ASN A 169 -2.96 -3.90 1.53
N ILE A 170 -2.84 -4.54 2.69
CA ILE A 170 -1.64 -5.30 3.04
C ILE A 170 -1.43 -6.50 2.12
N PHE A 171 -2.45 -7.36 1.97
CA PHE A 171 -2.29 -8.57 1.16
C PHE A 171 -2.27 -8.27 -0.33
N GLY A 172 -3.11 -7.38 -0.82
CA GLY A 172 -3.18 -7.02 -2.23
C GLY A 172 -1.86 -6.42 -2.72
N GLU A 173 -1.35 -5.41 -2.02
CA GLU A 173 -0.10 -4.77 -2.42
C GLU A 173 1.09 -5.71 -2.28
N GLU A 174 1.24 -6.42 -1.15
CA GLU A 174 2.41 -7.28 -0.94
C GLU A 174 2.43 -8.50 -1.86
N LEU A 175 1.27 -9.09 -2.16
CA LEU A 175 1.20 -10.15 -3.15
C LEU A 175 1.50 -9.61 -4.55
N TRP A 176 0.99 -8.45 -4.94
CA TRP A 176 1.24 -7.87 -6.25
C TRP A 176 2.70 -7.45 -6.44
N PHE A 177 3.20 -6.57 -5.57
CA PHE A 177 4.50 -5.93 -5.73
C PHE A 177 5.66 -6.86 -5.34
N ARG A 178 5.58 -7.52 -4.19
CA ARG A 178 6.69 -8.30 -3.63
C ARG A 178 6.59 -9.79 -3.96
N GLY A 179 5.37 -10.30 -4.04
CA GLY A 179 5.12 -11.69 -4.38
C GLY A 179 5.13 -11.96 -5.89
N TYR A 180 4.50 -11.13 -6.71
CA TYR A 180 4.37 -11.38 -8.15
C TYR A 180 5.42 -10.65 -9.00
N ILE A 181 5.58 -9.33 -8.81
CA ILE A 181 6.45 -8.47 -9.63
C ILE A 181 7.94 -8.63 -9.27
N LEU A 182 8.31 -8.49 -8.00
CA LEU A 182 9.71 -8.51 -7.56
C LEU A 182 10.49 -9.76 -8.03
N PRO A 183 9.97 -11.01 -7.94
CA PRO A 183 10.69 -12.19 -8.45
C PRO A 183 10.98 -12.15 -9.95
N ARG A 184 10.13 -11.47 -10.74
CA ARG A 184 10.37 -11.27 -12.18
C ARG A 184 11.42 -10.21 -12.43
N GLN A 185 11.39 -9.13 -11.66
CA GLN A 185 12.38 -8.07 -11.69
C GLN A 185 13.76 -8.60 -11.30
N GLU A 186 13.84 -9.54 -10.36
CA GLU A 186 15.10 -10.21 -10.01
C GLU A 186 15.72 -10.97 -11.20
N LYS A 187 14.89 -11.56 -12.07
CA LYS A 187 15.40 -12.22 -13.28
C LYS A 187 15.90 -11.24 -14.35
N ALA A 188 15.43 -9.99 -14.34
CA ALA A 188 15.83 -8.96 -15.30
C ALA A 188 16.96 -8.05 -14.80
N PHE A 189 16.90 -7.66 -13.52
CA PHE A 189 17.79 -6.67 -12.90
C PHE A 189 18.72 -7.27 -11.83
N GLY A 190 18.63 -8.57 -11.58
CA GLY A 190 19.48 -9.27 -10.61
C GLY A 190 19.42 -8.66 -9.21
N LYS A 191 20.59 -8.37 -8.65
CA LYS A 191 20.76 -7.80 -7.30
C LYS A 191 20.17 -6.38 -7.12
N HIS A 192 19.80 -5.70 -8.21
CA HIS A 192 19.25 -4.34 -8.18
C HIS A 192 17.73 -4.28 -8.34
N ALA A 193 17.04 -5.43 -8.43
CA ALA A 193 15.59 -5.48 -8.60
C ALA A 193 14.79 -4.73 -7.52
N TRP A 194 15.29 -4.68 -6.28
CA TRP A 194 14.68 -3.93 -5.19
C TRP A 194 14.60 -2.42 -5.46
N VAL A 195 15.54 -1.87 -6.24
CA VAL A 195 15.52 -0.45 -6.63
C VAL A 195 14.34 -0.21 -7.57
N ALA A 196 14.22 -1.04 -8.61
CA ALA A 196 13.11 -0.97 -9.55
C ALA A 196 11.76 -1.18 -8.84
N ASN A 197 11.68 -2.16 -7.95
CA ASN A 197 10.46 -2.46 -7.20
C ASN A 197 10.07 -1.35 -6.23
N GLY A 198 11.03 -0.83 -5.46
CA GLY A 198 10.81 0.23 -4.49
C GLY A 198 10.41 1.54 -5.16
N LEU A 199 11.12 1.97 -6.20
CA LEU A 199 10.76 3.17 -6.98
C LEU A 199 9.36 3.04 -7.59
N MET A 200 9.07 1.88 -8.17
CA MET A 200 7.76 1.58 -8.75
C MET A 200 6.64 1.66 -7.69
N PHE A 201 6.85 1.06 -6.51
CA PHE A 201 5.89 1.14 -5.41
C PHE A 201 5.71 2.58 -4.93
N THR A 202 6.79 3.36 -4.81
CA THR A 202 6.71 4.79 -4.47
C THR A 202 5.88 5.54 -5.50
N LEU A 203 6.16 5.37 -6.79
CA LEU A 203 5.41 6.03 -7.85
C LEU A 203 3.95 5.56 -7.95
N ASN A 204 3.62 4.37 -7.42
CA ASN A 204 2.23 3.96 -7.27
C ASN A 204 1.42 4.88 -6.33
N HIS A 205 2.09 5.75 -5.59
CA HIS A 205 1.50 6.76 -4.71
C HIS A 205 1.48 8.15 -5.36
N ILE A 206 1.56 8.26 -6.69
CA ILE A 206 1.49 9.56 -7.39
C ILE A 206 0.16 10.29 -7.21
N TRP A 207 -0.87 9.64 -6.64
CA TRP A 207 -2.09 10.31 -6.18
C TRP A 207 -1.90 11.09 -4.86
N GLN A 208 -0.76 10.91 -4.19
CA GLN A 208 -0.27 11.70 -3.07
C GLN A 208 1.17 12.16 -3.35
N PRO A 209 1.41 13.00 -4.37
CA PRO A 209 2.76 13.35 -4.81
C PRO A 209 3.63 13.97 -3.70
N TRP A 210 3.03 14.69 -2.75
CA TRP A 210 3.72 15.25 -1.57
C TRP A 210 4.29 14.18 -0.62
N ASN A 211 3.79 12.94 -0.65
CA ASN A 211 4.26 11.86 0.22
C ASN A 211 5.34 10.97 -0.43
N LEU A 212 5.72 11.20 -1.70
CA LEU A 212 6.64 10.32 -2.43
C LEU A 212 8.00 10.16 -1.73
N LEU A 213 8.54 11.26 -1.19
CA LEU A 213 9.82 11.22 -0.46
C LEU A 213 9.69 10.57 0.92
N LEU A 214 8.52 10.62 1.57
CA LEU A 214 8.26 9.91 2.82
C LEU A 214 8.16 8.39 2.59
N ILE A 215 7.56 7.98 1.49
CA ILE A 215 7.28 6.57 1.17
C ILE A 215 8.54 5.86 0.65
N LEU A 216 9.39 6.58 -0.07
CA LEU A 216 10.53 6.01 -0.80
C LEU A 216 11.47 5.14 0.06
N PRO A 217 11.93 5.56 1.25
CA PRO A 217 12.85 4.73 2.04
C PRO A 217 12.21 3.41 2.46
N GLY A 218 10.96 3.44 2.92
CA GLY A 218 10.20 2.25 3.33
C GLY A 218 9.99 1.28 2.16
N ALA A 219 9.63 1.81 0.99
CA ALA A 219 9.43 1.04 -0.23
C ALA A 219 10.71 0.30 -0.68
N LEU A 220 11.85 1.01 -0.64
CA LEU A 220 13.16 0.49 -0.99
C LEU A 220 13.66 -0.57 0.00
N VAL A 221 13.64 -0.28 1.31
CA VAL A 221 14.12 -1.22 2.32
C VAL A 221 13.25 -2.47 2.37
N GLY A 222 11.93 -2.32 2.24
CA GLY A 222 10.99 -3.44 2.19
C GLY A 222 11.28 -4.35 1.01
N ALA A 223 11.42 -3.78 -0.19
CA ALA A 223 11.78 -4.54 -1.39
C ALA A 223 13.15 -5.22 -1.26
N PHE A 224 14.15 -4.53 -0.71
CA PHE A 224 15.49 -5.07 -0.48
C PHE A 224 15.46 -6.28 0.45
N VAL A 225 14.77 -6.17 1.58
CA VAL A 225 14.68 -7.26 2.56
C VAL A 225 13.93 -8.45 1.98
N VAL A 226 12.79 -8.24 1.31
CA VAL A 226 12.07 -9.36 0.67
C VAL A 226 12.90 -10.01 -0.43
N GLN A 227 13.63 -9.22 -1.24
CA GLN A 227 14.55 -9.76 -2.24
C GLN A 227 15.65 -10.61 -1.60
N ARG A 228 16.23 -10.17 -0.47
CA ARG A 228 17.34 -10.87 0.19
C ARG A 228 16.88 -12.11 0.95
N ARG A 229 15.74 -12.02 1.64
CA ARG A 229 15.21 -13.09 2.49
C ARG A 229 14.32 -14.07 1.74
N LYS A 230 13.84 -13.71 0.55
CA LYS A 230 12.90 -14.49 -0.26
C LYS A 230 11.67 -14.91 0.56
N ASN A 231 11.17 -14.01 1.41
CA ASN A 231 10.00 -14.24 2.25
C ASN A 231 9.13 -12.99 2.31
N THR A 232 7.95 -13.05 1.70
CA THR A 232 7.02 -11.90 1.61
C THR A 232 6.31 -11.65 2.94
N TRP A 233 6.21 -12.65 3.83
CA TRP A 233 5.61 -12.46 5.17
C TRP A 233 6.29 -11.36 5.97
N ILE A 234 7.60 -11.16 5.77
CA ILE A 234 8.36 -10.12 6.45
C ILE A 234 7.72 -8.75 6.23
N LEU A 235 7.41 -8.43 4.96
CA LEU A 235 6.83 -7.14 4.62
C LEU A 235 5.33 -7.11 4.85
N ILE A 236 4.59 -8.20 4.67
CA ILE A 236 3.17 -8.29 5.08
C ILE A 236 2.99 -7.90 6.55
N ILE A 237 3.84 -8.44 7.44
CA ILE A 237 3.77 -8.14 8.88
C ILE A 237 4.17 -6.69 9.14
N SER A 238 5.30 -6.23 8.60
CA SER A 238 5.78 -4.86 8.85
C SER A 238 4.82 -3.79 8.30
N HIS A 239 4.33 -3.99 7.06
CA HIS A 239 3.36 -3.14 6.40
C HIS A 239 2.03 -3.11 7.18
N GLY A 240 1.57 -4.28 7.62
CA GLY A 240 0.39 -4.40 8.48
C GLY A 240 0.55 -3.64 9.78
N LEU A 241 1.66 -3.82 10.50
CA LEU A 241 1.93 -3.11 11.75
C LEU A 241 1.99 -1.58 11.55
N ALA A 242 2.66 -1.11 10.49
CA ALA A 242 2.75 0.32 10.20
C ALA A 242 1.36 0.94 9.94
N ASN A 243 0.47 0.24 9.24
CA ASN A 243 -0.88 0.71 8.94
C ASN A 243 -1.89 0.43 10.06
N ALA A 244 -1.57 -0.49 10.99
CA ALA A 244 -2.46 -0.85 12.09
C ALA A 244 -2.72 0.31 13.04
N ILE A 245 -1.79 1.28 13.14
CA ILE A 245 -1.95 2.48 13.98
C ILE A 245 -3.24 3.22 13.59
N LEU A 246 -3.43 3.53 12.30
CA LEU A 246 -4.61 4.23 11.83
C LEU A 246 -5.88 3.36 11.92
N LEU A 247 -5.76 2.05 11.65
CA LEU A 247 -6.86 1.09 11.83
C LEU A 247 -7.38 1.08 13.27
N VAL A 248 -6.48 0.97 14.26
CA VAL A 248 -6.84 0.96 15.69
C VAL A 248 -7.50 2.27 16.07
N LEU A 249 -6.95 3.40 15.64
CA LEU A 249 -7.56 4.72 15.89
C LEU A 249 -8.99 4.80 15.34
N ILE A 250 -9.23 4.34 14.11
CA ILE A 250 -10.56 4.36 13.50
C ILE A 250 -11.53 3.44 14.27
N ILE A 251 -11.09 2.24 14.66
CA ILE A 251 -11.92 1.30 15.43
C ILE A 251 -12.33 1.96 16.75
N LEU A 252 -11.37 2.49 17.52
CA LEU A 252 -11.65 3.10 18.81
C LEU A 252 -12.61 4.29 18.67
N ASN A 253 -12.33 5.20 17.73
CA ASN A 253 -13.19 6.36 17.50
C ASN A 253 -14.60 5.97 17.02
N ALA A 254 -14.71 4.93 16.18
CA ALA A 254 -15.99 4.43 15.69
C ALA A 254 -16.88 3.84 16.80
N PHE A 255 -16.26 3.20 17.80
CA PHE A 255 -16.95 2.64 18.97
C PHE A 255 -16.99 3.59 20.17
N GLY A 256 -16.48 4.82 20.05
CA GLY A 256 -16.48 5.81 21.14
C GLY A 256 -15.53 5.46 22.29
N LEU A 257 -14.47 4.71 22.01
CA LEU A 257 -13.45 4.32 22.98
C LEU A 257 -12.28 5.31 22.95
N SER A 258 -11.70 5.62 24.10
CA SER A 258 -10.45 6.37 24.22
C SER A 258 -9.24 5.43 24.32
N LEU A 259 -8.08 5.90 23.85
CA LEU A 259 -6.77 5.30 24.15
C LEU A 259 -6.34 5.65 25.58
#